data_AF-A0A822DQZ2-F1
#
_entry.id   AF-A0A822DQZ2-F1
#
_cell.length_a   1.000
_cell.length_b   1.000
_cell.length_c   1.000
_cell.angle_alpha   90.00
_cell.angle_beta   90.00
_cell.angle_gamma   90.00
#
_symmetry.space_group_name_H-M   'P 1'
#
loop_
_entity.id
_entity.type
_entity.pdbx_description
1 polymer ?
#
loop_
_entity_poly.entity_id
_entity_poly.type
_entity_poly.pdbx_seq_one_letter_code
_entity_poly.pdbx_strand_id
1 'polypeptide(L)'
;ERFDRCIFYLDEIHTRGTDLKFPRGFKAAVTLGNGLTKDRFVQACMRMRKLGHGHSLTFWSSYEVHQQIQTLKIKVLIQNQEENNNFINLIDILRWVYENTQQSTWDGLHHWSTQSLSFQRKFFAFRYIDWNDDQQKFTDVLMEDLAKECSEPEIIELISMYGASKKLQTLFEIHHNRYEQIHHHLSKEIKDAVLKRLQDYGGTKQRLSQLLDEEQQRELEQELEEERQQ
;
A
#
# COMPACT_ATOMS: atom_id res chain seq x y z
N GLU A 1 -6.78 -33.35 -23.54
CA GLU A 1 -7.05 -31.96 -23.94
C GLU A 1 -5.80 -31.36 -24.60
N ARG A 2 -5.94 -30.60 -25.67
CA ARG A 2 -4.83 -30.10 -26.51
C ARG A 2 -4.32 -28.74 -26.01
N PHE A 3 -3.63 -28.76 -24.87
CA PHE A 3 -2.98 -27.58 -24.26
C PHE A 3 -1.90 -26.94 -25.16
N ASP A 4 -1.43 -27.68 -26.17
CA ASP A 4 -0.46 -27.28 -27.19
C ASP A 4 -0.95 -26.19 -28.15
N ARG A 5 -2.25 -25.85 -28.12
CA ARG A 5 -2.86 -24.83 -29.00
C ARG A 5 -3.57 -23.69 -28.24
N CYS A 6 -3.38 -23.61 -26.93
CA CYS A 6 -4.09 -22.66 -26.08
C CYS A 6 -3.13 -21.60 -25.54
N ILE A 7 -3.62 -20.36 -25.46
CA ILE A 7 -2.97 -19.27 -24.73
C ILE A 7 -3.65 -19.17 -23.37
N PHE A 8 -2.85 -19.14 -22.31
CA PHE A 8 -3.32 -19.01 -20.95
C PHE A 8 -3.02 -17.60 -20.45
N TYR A 9 -4.05 -16.92 -19.98
CA TYR A 9 -3.91 -15.66 -19.27
C TYR A 9 -4.14 -15.91 -17.79
N LEU A 10 -3.18 -15.53 -16.95
CA LEU A 10 -3.23 -15.70 -15.50
C LEU A 10 -3.07 -14.33 -14.85
N ASP A 11 -4.11 -13.87 -14.17
CA ASP A 11 -4.12 -12.64 -13.40
C ASP A 11 -4.17 -12.90 -11.88
N GLU A 12 -3.97 -11.85 -11.09
CA GLU A 12 -3.96 -11.95 -9.62
C GLU A 12 -5.38 -12.14 -9.05
N ILE A 13 -6.40 -11.55 -9.67
CA ILE A 13 -7.76 -11.47 -9.15
C ILE A 13 -8.56 -12.74 -9.46
N HIS A 14 -8.64 -13.12 -10.73
CA HIS A 14 -9.57 -14.15 -11.19
C HIS A 14 -8.95 -15.55 -11.26
N THR A 15 -7.61 -15.65 -11.38
CA THR A 15 -6.92 -16.95 -11.49
C THR A 15 -6.21 -17.40 -10.22
N ARG A 16 -6.51 -16.76 -9.09
CA ARG A 16 -5.95 -17.15 -7.79
C ARG A 16 -6.40 -18.56 -7.41
N GLY A 17 -5.43 -19.43 -7.13
CA GLY A 17 -5.67 -20.81 -6.74
C GLY A 17 -5.81 -21.80 -7.91
N THR A 18 -5.82 -21.32 -9.15
CA THR A 18 -5.83 -22.19 -10.33
C THR A 18 -4.50 -22.92 -10.47
N ASP A 19 -4.59 -24.23 -10.70
CA ASP A 19 -3.45 -25.12 -10.91
C ASP A 19 -3.51 -25.78 -12.30
N LEU A 20 -2.75 -25.22 -13.24
CA LEU A 20 -2.68 -25.71 -14.62
C LEU A 20 -1.42 -26.55 -14.83
N LYS A 21 -1.59 -27.75 -15.41
CA LYS A 21 -0.49 -28.64 -15.78
C LYS A 21 -0.08 -28.37 -17.23
N PHE A 22 0.88 -27.45 -17.41
CA PHE A 22 1.40 -27.14 -18.74
C PHE A 22 2.17 -28.31 -19.37
N PRO A 23 2.07 -28.51 -20.70
CA PRO A 23 2.91 -29.45 -21.45
C PRO A 23 4.40 -29.08 -21.37
N ARG A 24 5.29 -30.06 -21.47
CA ARG A 24 6.75 -29.82 -21.49
C ARG A 24 7.12 -28.86 -22.63
N GLY A 25 8.07 -27.96 -22.38
CA GLY A 25 8.51 -26.96 -23.36
C GLY A 25 7.73 -25.64 -23.31
N PHE A 26 6.70 -25.52 -22.47
CA PHE A 26 5.88 -24.30 -22.41
C PHE A 26 6.72 -23.09 -21.96
N LYS A 27 6.48 -21.96 -22.62
CA LYS A 27 7.14 -20.68 -22.36
C LYS A 27 6.08 -19.68 -21.91
N ALA A 28 6.28 -19.06 -20.75
CA ALA A 28 5.39 -18.02 -20.27
C ALA A 28 6.07 -16.65 -20.30
N ALA A 29 5.26 -15.62 -20.55
CA ALA A 29 5.67 -14.23 -20.39
C ALA A 29 5.14 -13.73 -19.04
N VAL A 30 6.03 -13.23 -18.18
CA VAL A 30 5.70 -12.58 -16.92
C VAL A 30 5.70 -11.08 -17.15
N THR A 31 4.56 -10.45 -16.96
CA THR A 31 4.40 -9.00 -17.08
C THR A 31 4.81 -8.31 -15.79
N LEU A 32 5.75 -7.38 -15.88
CA LEU A 32 6.24 -6.56 -14.78
C LEU A 32 5.36 -5.30 -14.68
N GLY A 33 4.49 -5.26 -13.68
CA GLY A 33 3.68 -4.08 -13.34
C GLY A 33 4.38 -3.14 -12.36
N ASN A 34 3.98 -1.87 -12.34
CA ASN A 34 4.54 -0.89 -11.40
C ASN A 34 4.34 -1.36 -9.93
N GLY A 35 5.33 -1.12 -9.07
CA GLY A 35 5.27 -1.53 -7.67
C GLY A 35 5.27 -3.04 -7.41
N LEU A 36 5.61 -3.88 -8.39
CA LEU A 36 5.65 -5.34 -8.20
C LEU A 36 6.66 -5.72 -7.11
N THR A 37 6.16 -6.38 -6.06
CA THR A 37 6.95 -6.86 -4.92
C THR A 37 7.48 -8.28 -5.12
N LYS A 38 8.47 -8.67 -4.32
CA LYS A 38 9.15 -9.97 -4.38
C LYS A 38 8.17 -11.12 -4.28
N ASP A 39 7.25 -11.07 -3.32
CA ASP A 39 6.33 -12.19 -3.10
C ASP A 39 5.36 -12.34 -4.27
N ARG A 40 4.81 -11.24 -4.81
CA ARG A 40 3.96 -11.27 -6.00
C ARG A 40 4.71 -11.74 -7.25
N PHE A 41 5.94 -11.26 -7.46
CA PHE A 41 6.80 -11.69 -8.56
C PHE A 41 7.08 -13.19 -8.51
N VAL A 42 7.52 -13.69 -7.35
CA VAL A 42 7.82 -15.11 -7.15
C VAL A 42 6.56 -15.95 -7.30
N GLN A 43 5.43 -15.53 -6.74
CA GLN A 43 4.15 -16.23 -6.90
C GLN A 43 3.75 -16.33 -8.36
N ALA A 44 3.87 -15.26 -9.15
CA ALA A 44 3.59 -15.26 -10.58
C ALA A 44 4.52 -16.23 -11.33
N CYS A 45 5.82 -16.21 -11.06
CA CYS A 45 6.78 -17.13 -11.66
C CYS A 45 6.50 -18.60 -11.28
N MET A 46 6.12 -18.85 -10.02
CA MET A 46 5.83 -20.19 -9.50
C MET A 46 4.53 -20.79 -10.04
N ARG A 47 3.65 -20.00 -10.67
CA ARG A 47 2.53 -20.54 -11.46
C ARG A 47 3.03 -21.46 -12.58
N MET A 48 4.23 -21.18 -13.11
CA MET A 48 4.95 -22.10 -13.98
C MET A 48 5.70 -23.15 -13.15
N ARG A 49 5.03 -24.26 -12.83
CA ARG A 49 5.68 -25.40 -12.18
C ARG A 49 6.76 -26.01 -13.06
N LYS A 50 7.76 -26.65 -12.44
CA LYS A 50 8.92 -27.28 -13.12
C LYS A 50 9.74 -26.29 -13.96
N LEU A 51 9.83 -25.04 -13.49
CA LEU A 51 10.72 -24.05 -14.06
C LEU A 51 12.17 -24.59 -14.10
N GLY A 52 12.85 -24.42 -15.23
CA GLY A 52 14.20 -24.96 -15.45
C GLY A 52 14.25 -26.46 -15.79
N HIS A 53 13.13 -27.18 -15.71
CA HIS A 53 13.00 -28.59 -16.08
C HIS A 53 12.10 -28.75 -17.32
N GLY A 54 12.40 -27.95 -18.34
CA GLY A 54 11.69 -27.93 -19.63
C GLY A 54 10.74 -26.75 -19.83
N HIS A 55 10.38 -25.99 -18.77
CA HIS A 55 9.64 -24.73 -18.91
C HIS A 55 10.57 -23.53 -18.78
N SER A 56 10.24 -22.46 -19.50
CA SER A 56 11.01 -21.20 -19.51
C SER A 56 10.12 -19.98 -19.31
N LEU A 57 10.74 -18.88 -18.85
CA LEU A 57 10.08 -17.59 -18.65
C LEU A 57 10.73 -16.53 -19.52
N THR A 58 9.95 -15.50 -19.86
CA THR A 58 10.43 -14.24 -20.41
C THR A 58 9.72 -13.11 -19.69
N PHE A 59 10.39 -11.97 -19.49
CA PHE A 59 9.85 -10.84 -18.77
C PHE A 59 9.48 -9.74 -19.74
N TRP A 60 8.25 -9.23 -19.63
CA TRP A 60 7.75 -8.10 -20.40
C TRP A 60 7.45 -6.96 -19.44
N SER A 61 7.79 -5.73 -19.82
CA SER A 61 7.55 -4.55 -19.00
C SER A 61 6.96 -3.44 -19.86
N SER A 62 6.20 -2.54 -19.23
CA SER A 62 5.90 -1.25 -19.83
C SER A 62 7.19 -0.41 -19.96
N TYR A 63 7.12 0.67 -20.74
CA TYR A 63 8.24 1.61 -20.88
C TYR A 63 8.64 2.22 -19.53
N GLU A 64 7.65 2.58 -18.70
CA GLU A 64 7.89 3.15 -17.37
C GLU A 64 8.67 2.19 -16.47
N VAL A 65 8.23 0.93 -16.35
CA VAL A 65 8.91 -0.08 -15.54
C VAL A 65 10.32 -0.36 -16.07
N HIS A 66 10.49 -0.38 -17.40
CA HIS A 66 11.80 -0.50 -18.03
C HIS A 66 12.75 0.63 -17.58
N GLN A 67 12.28 1.88 -17.60
CA GLN A 67 13.05 3.03 -17.16
C GLN A 67 13.39 2.97 -15.65
N GLN A 68 12.46 2.50 -14.82
CA GLN A 68 12.72 2.31 -13.38
C GLN A 68 13.85 1.31 -13.14
N ILE A 69 13.80 0.15 -13.80
CA ILE A 69 14.85 -0.89 -13.71
C ILE A 69 16.18 -0.32 -14.21
N GLN A 70 16.18 0.37 -15.36
CA GLN A 70 17.39 0.96 -15.93
C GLN A 70 18.00 2.03 -15.01
N THR A 71 17.17 2.86 -14.38
CA THR A 71 17.62 3.89 -13.44
C THR A 71 18.28 3.27 -12.21
N LEU A 72 17.67 2.23 -11.63
CA LEU A 72 18.25 1.51 -10.49
C LEU A 72 19.57 0.82 -10.87
N LYS A 73 19.63 0.23 -12.06
CA LYS A 73 20.86 -0.35 -12.58
C LYS A 73 21.98 0.69 -12.67
N ILE A 74 21.72 1.82 -13.31
CA ILE A 74 22.71 2.90 -13.48
C ILE A 74 23.21 3.38 -12.11
N LYS A 75 22.32 3.56 -11.12
CA LYS A 75 22.71 3.94 -9.76
C LYS A 75 23.73 2.96 -9.15
N VAL A 76 23.52 1.66 -9.30
CA VAL A 76 24.45 0.65 -8.76
C VAL A 76 25.76 0.61 -9.54
N LEU A 77 25.71 0.72 -10.87
CA LEU A 77 26.92 0.74 -11.69
C LEU A 77 27.82 1.93 -11.35
N ILE A 78 27.23 3.11 -11.12
CA ILE A 78 27.96 4.31 -10.69
C ILE A 78 28.63 4.06 -9.32
N GLN A 79 27.92 3.43 -8.38
CA GLN A 79 28.47 3.11 -7.05
C GLN A 79 29.63 2.11 -7.13
N ASN A 80 29.54 1.13 -8.04
CA ASN A 80 30.56 0.09 -8.21
C ASN A 80 31.68 0.47 -9.19
N GLN A 81 31.60 1.63 -9.83
CA GLN A 81 32.52 2.07 -10.90
C GLN A 81 32.58 1.08 -12.08
N GLU A 82 31.43 0.52 -12.45
CA GLU A 82 31.30 -0.46 -13.54
C GLU A 82 30.78 0.18 -14.83
N GLU A 83 31.15 -0.39 -15.98
CA GLU A 83 30.67 0.08 -17.29
C GLU A 83 29.19 -0.24 -17.51
N ASN A 84 28.47 0.72 -18.09
CA ASN A 84 27.06 0.54 -18.40
C ASN A 84 26.85 -0.26 -19.69
N ASN A 85 26.48 -1.52 -19.54
CA ASN A 85 25.85 -2.27 -20.62
C ASN A 85 24.36 -1.90 -20.70
N ASN A 86 23.86 -1.50 -21.87
CA ASN A 86 22.44 -1.16 -22.07
C ASN A 86 21.46 -2.34 -21.91
N PHE A 87 21.95 -3.57 -21.76
CA PHE A 87 21.09 -4.76 -21.64
C PHE A 87 20.58 -4.98 -20.20
N ILE A 88 19.26 -5.11 -20.01
CA ILE A 88 18.66 -5.47 -18.73
C ILE A 88 18.71 -6.98 -18.55
N ASN A 89 19.30 -7.44 -17.45
CA ASN A 89 19.36 -8.86 -17.10
C ASN A 89 18.36 -9.20 -15.96
N LEU A 90 18.27 -10.48 -15.61
CA LEU A 90 17.40 -10.94 -14.52
C LEU A 90 17.81 -10.36 -13.15
N ILE A 91 19.11 -10.13 -12.92
CA ILE A 91 19.62 -9.57 -11.66
C ILE A 91 19.11 -8.13 -11.47
N ASP A 92 19.07 -7.34 -12.55
CA ASP A 92 18.53 -5.98 -12.56
C ASP A 92 17.03 -5.99 -12.20
N ILE A 93 16.26 -6.92 -12.78
CA ILE A 93 14.83 -7.11 -12.46
C ILE A 93 14.66 -7.50 -10.99
N LEU A 94 15.41 -8.49 -10.50
CA LEU A 94 15.31 -8.95 -9.11
C LEU A 94 15.67 -7.84 -8.11
N ARG A 95 16.65 -7.00 -8.45
CA ARG A 95 17.02 -5.84 -7.64
C ARG A 95 15.89 -4.81 -7.58
N TRP A 96 15.27 -4.49 -8.72
CA TRP A 96 14.11 -3.59 -8.76
C TRP A 96 12.93 -4.14 -7.94
N VAL A 97 12.61 -5.43 -8.09
CA VAL A 97 11.57 -6.11 -7.30
C VAL A 97 11.87 -6.05 -5.79
N TYR A 98 13.14 -6.20 -5.40
CA TYR A 98 13.56 -6.09 -4.01
C TYR A 98 13.40 -4.67 -3.47
N GLU A 99 13.83 -3.66 -4.24
CA GLU A 99 13.66 -2.24 -3.88
C GLU A 99 12.18 -1.88 -3.67
N ASN A 100 11.31 -2.31 -4.58
CA ASN A 100 9.86 -2.15 -4.45
C ASN A 100 9.31 -2.80 -3.17
N THR A 101 9.85 -3.96 -2.80
CA THR A 101 9.45 -4.67 -1.56
C THR A 101 9.86 -3.89 -0.32
N GLN A 102 11.08 -3.35 -0.30
CA GLN A 102 11.54 -2.50 0.79
C GLN A 102 10.70 -1.22 0.89
N GLN A 103 10.39 -0.61 -0.25
CA GLN A 103 9.55 0.58 -0.29
C GLN A 103 8.13 0.28 0.21
N SER A 104 7.49 -0.78 -0.30
CA SER A 104 6.15 -1.21 0.14
C SER A 104 6.12 -1.55 1.63
N THR A 105 7.17 -2.18 2.17
CA THR A 105 7.27 -2.49 3.60
C THR A 105 7.38 -1.20 4.44
N TRP A 106 8.17 -0.23 3.98
CA TRP A 106 8.33 1.05 4.64
C TRP A 106 7.04 1.89 4.58
N ASP A 107 6.34 1.89 3.44
CA ASP A 107 5.03 2.52 3.31
C ASP A 107 4.03 1.86 4.26
N GLY A 108 4.03 0.53 4.37
CA GLY A 108 3.21 -0.20 5.33
C GLY A 108 3.46 0.20 6.79
N LEU A 109 4.70 0.53 7.16
CA LEU A 109 5.04 1.04 8.48
C LEU A 109 4.42 2.42 8.74
N HIS A 110 4.42 3.29 7.74
CA HIS A 110 3.75 4.60 7.82
C HIS A 110 2.24 4.43 8.07
N HIS A 111 1.55 3.64 7.22
CA HIS A 111 0.12 3.37 7.36
C HIS A 111 -0.21 2.77 8.73
N TRP A 112 0.56 1.78 9.18
CA TRP A 112 0.39 1.19 10.50
C TRP A 112 0.49 2.26 11.61
N SER A 113 1.46 3.17 11.51
CA SER A 113 1.63 4.24 12.49
C SER A 113 0.46 5.24 12.49
N THR A 114 -0.06 5.64 11.33
CA THR A 114 -1.24 6.51 11.27
C THR A 114 -2.48 5.80 11.78
N GLN A 115 -2.71 4.54 11.37
CA GLN A 115 -3.82 3.71 11.84
C GLN A 115 -3.80 3.54 13.36
N SER A 116 -2.62 3.56 14.00
CA SER A 116 -2.54 3.52 15.46
C SER A 116 -3.22 4.72 16.14
N LEU A 117 -3.21 5.90 15.50
CA LEU A 117 -3.86 7.10 16.01
C LEU A 117 -5.39 6.98 15.84
N SER A 118 -5.83 6.58 14.65
CA SER A 118 -7.25 6.35 14.35
C SER A 118 -7.85 5.25 15.24
N PHE A 119 -7.12 4.17 15.46
CA PHE A 119 -7.51 3.09 16.37
C PHE A 119 -7.70 3.62 17.79
N GLN A 120 -6.73 4.38 18.32
CA GLN A 120 -6.83 4.90 19.68
C GLN A 120 -8.03 5.84 19.82
N ARG A 121 -8.23 6.78 18.90
CA ARG A 121 -9.40 7.68 18.88
C ARG A 121 -10.71 6.89 19.00
N LYS A 122 -10.91 5.91 18.10
CA LYS A 122 -12.09 5.05 18.07
C LYS A 122 -12.23 4.23 19.36
N PHE A 123 -11.13 3.63 19.84
CA PHE A 123 -11.12 2.82 21.05
C PHE A 123 -11.55 3.63 22.28
N PHE A 124 -11.03 4.85 22.46
CA PHE A 124 -11.42 5.71 23.57
C PHE A 124 -12.86 6.19 23.44
N ALA A 125 -13.30 6.60 22.24
CA ALA A 125 -14.69 6.96 21.99
C ALA A 125 -15.66 5.84 22.44
N PHE A 126 -15.38 4.58 22.07
CA PHE A 126 -16.18 3.44 22.52
C PHE A 126 -16.08 3.14 24.02
N ARG A 127 -14.95 3.45 24.65
CA ARG A 127 -14.73 3.20 26.09
C ARG A 127 -15.47 4.19 26.99
N TYR A 128 -15.69 5.42 26.53
CA TYR A 128 -16.44 6.42 27.27
C TYR A 128 -17.96 6.16 27.28
N ILE A 129 -18.43 5.19 26.50
CA ILE A 129 -19.83 4.75 26.48
C ILE A 129 -20.08 3.82 27.66
N ASP A 130 -21.11 4.13 28.46
CA ASP A 130 -21.64 3.19 29.44
C ASP A 130 -22.52 2.14 28.74
N TRP A 131 -21.92 1.01 28.41
CA TRP A 131 -22.59 -0.12 27.79
C TRP A 131 -23.54 -0.89 28.72
N ASN A 132 -23.73 -0.47 29.97
CA ASN A 132 -24.68 -1.10 30.88
C ASN A 132 -25.98 -0.29 31.04
N ASP A 133 -26.01 0.97 30.60
CA ASP A 133 -27.22 1.80 30.63
C ASP A 133 -28.01 1.66 29.32
N ASP A 134 -29.05 0.82 29.34
CA ASP A 134 -29.94 0.60 28.19
C ASP A 134 -30.71 1.86 27.75
N GLN A 135 -30.80 2.91 28.59
CA GLN A 135 -31.45 4.17 28.22
C GLN A 135 -30.55 5.11 27.42
N GLN A 136 -29.22 4.97 27.51
CA GLN A 136 -28.26 5.81 26.79
C GLN A 136 -27.75 5.18 25.50
N LYS A 137 -27.87 3.85 25.36
CA LYS A 137 -27.49 3.11 24.16
C LYS A 137 -28.30 3.56 22.94
N PHE A 138 -27.59 3.73 21.82
CA PHE A 138 -28.19 4.02 20.51
C PHE A 138 -29.09 5.27 20.46
N THR A 139 -28.90 6.21 21.38
CA THR A 139 -29.52 7.53 21.28
C THR A 139 -28.85 8.34 20.17
N ASP A 140 -29.62 9.21 19.49
CA ASP A 140 -29.10 10.06 18.42
C ASP A 140 -27.91 10.91 18.90
N VAL A 141 -27.99 11.43 20.12
CA VAL A 141 -26.92 12.23 20.75
C VAL A 141 -25.64 11.40 20.91
N LEU A 142 -25.74 10.18 21.42
CA LEU A 142 -24.59 9.28 21.55
C LEU A 142 -23.99 8.94 20.18
N MET A 143 -24.83 8.66 19.19
CA MET A 143 -24.40 8.32 17.84
C MET A 143 -23.72 9.53 17.16
N GLU A 144 -24.23 10.74 17.35
CA GLU A 144 -23.60 11.97 16.87
C GLU A 144 -22.23 12.21 17.52
N ASP A 145 -22.11 12.02 18.83
CA ASP A 145 -20.86 12.22 19.54
C ASP A 145 -19.82 11.15 19.17
N LEU A 146 -20.25 9.89 19.03
CA LEU A 146 -19.39 8.83 18.52
C LEU A 146 -18.95 9.11 17.07
N ALA A 147 -19.86 9.60 16.22
CA ALA A 147 -19.53 10.00 14.86
C ALA A 147 -18.48 11.12 14.87
N LYS A 148 -18.67 12.19 15.64
CA LYS A 148 -17.69 13.29 15.76
C LYS A 148 -16.29 12.78 16.16
N GLU A 149 -16.20 11.88 17.12
CA GLU A 149 -14.92 11.35 17.60
C GLU A 149 -14.27 10.36 16.61
N CYS A 150 -15.07 9.55 15.92
CA CYS A 150 -14.60 8.51 15.00
C CYS A 150 -14.41 8.97 13.56
N SER A 151 -15.01 10.12 13.18
CA SER A 151 -14.89 10.70 11.85
C SER A 151 -13.48 11.21 11.59
N GLU A 152 -12.99 10.94 10.39
CA GLU A 152 -11.76 11.52 9.86
C GLU A 152 -12.14 12.66 8.89
N PRO A 153 -11.30 13.69 8.75
CA PRO A 153 -11.55 14.75 7.79
C PRO A 153 -11.43 14.20 6.36
N GLU A 154 -12.55 13.80 5.78
CA GLU A 154 -12.64 13.27 4.41
C GLU A 154 -12.64 14.37 3.34
N ILE A 155 -13.04 15.59 3.73
CA ILE A 155 -13.09 16.76 2.85
C ILE A 155 -11.99 17.73 3.28
N ILE A 156 -11.05 17.98 2.37
CA ILE A 156 -9.92 18.89 2.59
C ILE A 156 -9.92 19.91 1.46
N GLU A 157 -9.78 21.19 1.80
CA GLU A 157 -9.68 22.24 0.80
C GLU A 157 -8.37 22.12 0.00
N LEU A 158 -8.45 22.41 -1.31
CA LEU A 158 -7.27 22.43 -2.20
C LEU A 158 -6.16 23.34 -1.65
N ILE A 159 -6.50 24.48 -1.05
CA ILE A 159 -5.50 25.38 -0.47
C ILE A 159 -4.80 24.79 0.75
N SER A 160 -5.50 23.97 1.54
CA SER A 160 -4.89 23.23 2.66
C SER A 160 -3.95 22.14 2.16
N MET A 161 -4.29 21.48 1.04
CA MET A 161 -3.50 20.40 0.45
C MET A 161 -2.27 20.90 -0.34
N TYR A 162 -2.42 21.99 -1.10
CA TYR A 162 -1.38 22.49 -2.02
C TYR A 162 -0.79 23.85 -1.63
N GLY A 163 -1.47 24.64 -0.79
CA GLY A 163 -1.05 25.99 -0.40
C GLY A 163 -0.10 26.05 0.79
N ALA A 164 0.01 24.96 1.57
CA ALA A 164 0.96 24.86 2.66
C ALA A 164 2.37 24.48 2.18
N SER A 165 3.40 25.02 2.82
CA SER A 165 4.79 24.62 2.54
C SER A 165 5.00 23.15 2.87
N LYS A 166 5.41 22.38 1.86
CA LYS A 166 5.68 20.95 1.92
C LYS A 166 6.92 20.67 2.75
N LYS A 167 6.75 20.10 3.94
CA LYS A 167 7.85 19.70 4.83
C LYS A 167 8.16 18.21 4.68
N LEU A 168 9.42 17.90 4.38
CA LEU A 168 9.95 16.55 4.48
C LEU A 168 10.25 16.24 5.94
N GLN A 169 9.64 15.18 6.46
CA GLN A 169 9.78 14.76 7.85
C GLN A 169 9.92 13.24 7.91
N THR A 170 10.55 12.74 8.96
CA THR A 170 10.63 11.30 9.24
C THR A 170 9.28 10.78 9.72
N LEU A 171 9.04 9.47 9.60
CA LEU A 171 7.80 8.86 10.10
C LEU A 171 7.60 9.12 11.61
N PHE A 172 8.70 9.13 12.37
CA PHE A 172 8.69 9.47 13.78
C PHE A 172 8.15 10.88 14.03
N GLU A 173 8.67 11.88 13.34
CA GLU A 173 8.25 13.28 13.49
C GLU A 173 6.80 13.47 13.04
N ILE A 174 6.39 12.83 11.94
CA ILE A 174 5.01 12.89 11.45
C ILE A 174 4.06 12.33 12.50
N HIS A 175 4.34 11.13 13.03
CA HIS A 175 3.50 10.49 14.04
C HIS A 175 3.45 11.31 15.33
N HIS A 176 4.60 11.79 15.80
CA HIS A 176 4.70 12.62 17.00
C HIS A 176 3.87 13.91 16.86
N ASN A 177 4.03 14.65 15.76
CA ASN A 177 3.29 15.88 15.53
C ASN A 177 1.77 15.62 15.42
N ARG A 178 1.36 14.56 14.72
CA ARG A 178 -0.06 14.18 14.62
C ARG A 178 -0.63 13.79 15.99
N TYR A 179 0.14 13.08 16.82
CA TYR A 179 -0.26 12.74 18.19
C TYR A 179 -0.48 13.98 19.04
N GLU A 180 0.44 14.96 19.01
CA GLU A 180 0.32 16.19 19.82
C GLU A 180 -0.86 17.08 19.38
N GLN A 181 -1.25 17.03 18.10
CA GLN A 181 -2.41 17.76 17.57
C GLN A 181 -3.76 17.14 17.99
N ILE A 182 -3.79 15.85 18.30
CA ILE A 182 -5.01 15.17 18.74
C ILE A 182 -5.17 15.46 20.24
N HIS A 183 -6.01 16.43 20.56
CA HIS A 183 -6.25 16.94 21.92
C HIS A 183 -7.06 16.01 22.85
N HIS A 184 -7.20 14.72 22.53
CA HIS A 184 -8.01 13.78 23.31
C HIS A 184 -7.18 12.61 23.83
N HIS A 185 -7.74 11.92 24.83
CA HIS A 185 -7.19 10.89 25.71
C HIS A 185 -6.47 9.71 25.05
N LEU A 186 -5.44 9.94 24.24
CA LEU A 186 -4.62 8.88 23.65
C LEU A 186 -3.75 8.21 24.72
N SER A 187 -3.47 6.92 24.54
CA SER A 187 -2.66 6.15 25.48
C SER A 187 -1.18 6.47 25.28
N LYS A 188 -0.53 6.94 26.34
CA LYS A 188 0.93 7.15 26.36
C LYS A 188 1.68 5.85 26.11
N GLU A 189 1.18 4.72 26.61
CA GLU A 189 1.81 3.41 26.42
C GLU A 189 1.82 3.00 24.94
N ILE A 190 0.70 3.21 24.23
CA ILE A 190 0.60 2.91 22.80
C ILE A 190 1.48 3.88 22.01
N LYS A 191 1.49 5.16 22.37
CA LYS A 191 2.40 6.16 21.78
C LYS A 191 3.85 5.70 21.86
N ASP A 192 4.31 5.35 23.05
CA ASP A 192 5.71 4.99 23.29
C ASP A 192 6.09 3.69 22.56
N ALA A 193 5.18 2.71 22.52
CA ALA A 193 5.38 1.49 21.74
C ALA A 193 5.49 1.75 20.23
N VAL A 194 4.65 2.64 19.69
CA VAL A 194 4.68 3.03 18.27
C VAL A 194 5.94 3.81 17.94
N LEU A 195 6.28 4.81 18.76
CA LEU A 195 7.48 5.62 18.59
C LEU A 195 8.76 4.78 18.65
N LYS A 196 8.84 3.83 19.58
CA LYS A 196 9.98 2.89 19.64
C LYS A 196 10.10 2.08 18.35
N ARG A 197 8.99 1.52 17.85
CA ARG A 197 9.01 0.76 16.59
C ARG A 197 9.40 1.62 15.39
N LEU A 198 8.97 2.88 15.36
CA LEU A 198 9.36 3.84 14.33
C LEU A 198 10.85 4.21 14.42
N GLN A 199 11.42 4.28 15.62
CA GLN A 199 12.87 4.46 15.80
C GLN A 199 13.66 3.23 15.31
N ASP A 200 13.18 2.03 15.64
CA ASP A 200 13.85 0.78 15.31
C ASP A 200 13.82 0.50 13.78
N TYR A 201 12.71 0.82 13.10
CA TYR A 201 12.48 0.40 11.70
C TYR A 201 12.19 1.53 10.70
N GLY A 202 11.85 2.75 11.16
CA GLY A 202 11.51 3.87 10.28
C GLY A 202 12.70 4.44 9.52
N GLY A 203 13.90 4.30 10.10
CA GLY A 203 15.15 4.79 9.51
C GLY A 203 15.16 6.30 9.30
N THR A 204 16.01 6.76 8.37
CA THR A 204 16.18 8.18 8.03
C THR A 204 15.35 8.62 6.82
N LYS A 205 14.55 7.72 6.23
CA LYS A 205 13.69 8.05 5.10
C LYS A 205 12.66 9.09 5.51
N GLN A 206 12.45 10.07 4.63
CA GLN A 206 11.51 11.16 4.85
C GLN A 206 10.38 11.11 3.83
N ARG A 207 9.20 11.52 4.27
CA ARG A 207 8.04 11.76 3.40
C ARG A 207 7.47 13.13 3.69
N LEU A 208 6.73 13.65 2.73
CA LEU A 208 5.95 14.87 2.91
C LEU A 208 4.88 14.64 3.97
N SER A 209 4.87 15.45 5.03
CA SER A 209 3.97 15.28 6.17
C SER A 209 2.49 15.54 5.86
N GLN A 210 2.23 16.27 4.78
CA GLN A 210 0.90 16.64 4.30
C GLN A 210 0.32 15.67 3.27
N LEU A 211 1.06 14.62 2.89
CA LEU A 211 0.49 13.59 2.01
C LEU A 211 -0.53 12.78 2.80
N LEU A 212 -1.75 12.70 2.27
CA LEU A 212 -2.76 11.74 2.71
C LEU A 212 -2.23 10.32 2.48
N ASP A 213 -2.64 9.42 3.36
CA ASP A 213 -2.15 8.05 3.42
C ASP A 213 -2.40 7.31 2.08
N GLU A 214 -3.63 7.41 1.56
CA GLU A 214 -4.06 6.87 0.26
C GLU A 214 -5.01 7.85 -0.45
N GLU A 215 -4.85 8.06 -1.76
CA GLU A 215 -5.88 8.70 -2.59
C GLU A 215 -7.01 7.69 -2.81
N GLN A 216 -8.16 7.91 -2.18
CA GLN A 216 -9.37 7.14 -2.46
C GLN A 216 -10.23 7.91 -3.46
N GLN A 217 -10.33 7.38 -4.68
CA GLN A 217 -11.38 7.81 -5.61
C GLN A 217 -12.68 7.12 -5.22
N ARG A 218 -13.68 7.90 -4.80
CA ARG A 218 -15.04 7.42 -4.53
C ARG A 218 -15.96 8.06 -5.55
N GLU A 219 -16.50 7.26 -6.46
CA GLU A 219 -17.58 7.71 -7.34
C GLU A 219 -18.87 7.75 -6.50
N LEU A 220 -19.41 8.94 -6.28
CA LEU A 220 -20.69 9.15 -5.60
C LEU A 220 -21.76 9.30 -6.67
N GLU A 221 -22.55 8.25 -6.89
CA GLU A 221 -23.78 8.34 -7.67
C GLU A 221 -24.85 8.99 -6.77
N GLN A 222 -25.23 10.23 -7.05
CA GLN A 222 -26.38 10.87 -6.42
C GLN A 222 -27.64 10.43 -7.16
N GLU A 223 -28.35 9.44 -6.64
CA GLU A 223 -29.70 9.11 -7.09
C GLU A 223 -30.69 10.09 -6.43
N LEU A 224 -31.30 10.96 -7.24
CA LEU A 224 -32.44 11.78 -6.84
C LEU A 224 -33.72 10.93 -6.97
N GLU A 225 -34.24 10.40 -5.87
CA GLU A 225 -35.60 9.85 -5.84
C GLU A 225 -36.62 10.99 -5.81
N GLU A 226 -37.30 11.24 -6.94
CA GLU A 226 -38.50 12.08 -6.98
C GLU A 226 -39.75 11.21 -6.72
N GLU A 227 -40.24 11.20 -5.48
CA GLU A 227 -41.59 10.67 -5.20
C GLU A 227 -42.65 11.62 -5.77
N ARG A 228 -43.33 11.20 -6.84
CA ARG A 228 -44.56 11.87 -7.31
C ARG A 228 -45.71 11.51 -6.38
N GLN A 229 -46.18 12.49 -5.60
CA GLN A 229 -47.44 12.39 -4.86
C GLN A 229 -48.59 12.11 -5.83
N GLN A 230 -49.31 11.01 -5.60
CA GLN A 230 -50.60 10.68 -6.23
C GLN A 230 -51.77 11.18 -5.38
#